data_AF-A0A7J4S8D5-F1
#
_entry.id   AF-A0A7J4S8D5-F1
#
_cell.length_a   1.000
_cell.length_b   1.000
_cell.length_c   1.000
_cell.angle_alpha   90.00
_cell.angle_beta   90.00
_cell.angle_gamma   90.00
#
_symmetry.space_group_name_H-M   'P 1'
#
loop_
_entity.id
_entity.type
_entity.pdbx_description
1 polymer ?
#
loop_
_entity_poly.entity_id
_entity_poly.type
_entity_poly.pdbx_seq_one_letter_code
_entity_poly.pdbx_strand_id
1 'polypeptide(L)'
;MHWADVVAVNLSRRAGKHVVSTGITPSGEFHIGHLREILTGEMISRAAIDAGLDVEFIFIVDDADPLRRVYPFLDAEYDNFIGHQIGNIPAPDADGKPDYERFNSHGFSYADYFLNPFLDALRAIGVNPRIVKNLAAYRSGKFTECIKTACDNADKIREIIE
;
A
#
# COMPACT_ATOMS: atom_id res chain seq x y z
N MET A 1 6.82 -15.66 26.59
CA MET A 1 7.26 -15.54 25.20
C MET A 1 6.01 -15.38 24.36
N HIS A 2 5.79 -14.20 23.83
CA HIS A 2 4.69 -13.86 22.93
C HIS A 2 4.94 -14.46 21.54
N TRP A 3 3.90 -14.59 20.69
CA TRP A 3 4.06 -15.19 19.36
C TRP A 3 5.02 -14.36 18.47
N ALA A 4 5.06 -13.04 18.62
CA ALA A 4 5.97 -12.17 17.88
C ALA A 4 7.44 -12.41 18.28
N ASP A 5 7.72 -12.70 19.56
CA ASP A 5 9.07 -13.05 20.03
C ASP A 5 9.55 -14.35 19.37
N VAL A 6 8.66 -15.32 19.19
CA VAL A 6 8.98 -16.57 18.50
C VAL A 6 9.33 -16.30 17.04
N VAL A 7 8.61 -15.39 16.38
CA VAL A 7 8.94 -14.96 15.02
C VAL A 7 10.32 -14.28 14.99
N ALA A 8 10.61 -13.37 15.91
CA ALA A 8 11.90 -12.69 16.02
C ALA A 8 13.07 -13.68 16.20
N VAL A 9 12.93 -14.69 17.06
CA VAL A 9 13.92 -15.76 17.24
C VAL A 9 14.14 -16.57 15.95
N ASN A 10 13.09 -16.78 15.16
CA ASN A 10 13.23 -17.46 13.87
C ASN A 10 13.90 -16.56 12.82
N LEU A 11 13.63 -15.26 12.84
CA LEU A 11 14.28 -14.28 11.96
C LEU A 11 15.78 -14.16 12.25
N SER A 12 16.18 -14.15 13.53
CA SER A 12 17.59 -14.03 13.92
C SER A 12 18.46 -15.21 13.44
N ARG A 13 17.86 -16.40 13.30
CA ARG A 13 18.51 -17.59 12.72
C ARG A 13 18.73 -17.49 11.20
N ARG A 14 18.00 -16.61 10.51
CA ARG A 14 18.08 -16.43 9.05
C ARG A 14 19.07 -15.34 8.67
N ALA A 15 18.95 -14.17 9.28
CA ALA A 15 19.81 -13.02 9.01
C ALA A 15 19.74 -11.99 10.14
N GLY A 16 20.73 -11.09 10.20
CA GLY A 16 20.74 -9.95 11.12
C GLY A 16 19.93 -8.75 10.65
N LYS A 17 19.57 -8.68 9.36
CA LYS A 17 18.84 -7.58 8.72
C LYS A 17 17.59 -8.08 8.00
N HIS A 18 16.44 -7.43 8.20
CA HIS A 18 15.17 -7.79 7.59
C HIS A 18 14.36 -6.57 7.15
N VAL A 19 13.48 -6.77 6.16
CA VAL A 19 12.42 -5.82 5.82
C VAL A 19 11.10 -6.52 6.08
N VAL A 20 10.28 -5.96 6.96
CA VAL A 20 8.91 -6.40 7.20
C VAL A 20 8.00 -5.50 6.38
N SER A 21 7.16 -6.10 5.54
CA SER A 21 6.27 -5.36 4.64
C SER A 21 4.83 -5.72 4.88
N THR A 22 3.97 -4.72 4.80
CA THR A 22 2.50 -4.84 4.72
C THR A 22 2.00 -3.98 3.57
N GLY A 23 0.79 -4.20 3.06
CA GLY A 23 0.32 -3.54 1.85
C GLY A 23 -1.15 -3.16 1.88
N ILE A 24 -1.54 -2.16 1.09
CA ILE A 24 -2.94 -1.84 0.88
C ILE A 24 -3.21 -1.13 -0.45
N THR A 25 -4.37 -1.39 -1.03
CA THR A 25 -4.95 -0.59 -2.12
C THR A 25 -5.97 0.40 -1.53
N PRO A 26 -5.75 1.74 -1.61
CA PRO A 26 -6.68 2.76 -1.12
C PRO A 26 -7.90 2.95 -2.03
N SER A 27 -8.67 1.88 -2.22
CA SER A 27 -9.82 1.82 -3.13
C SER A 27 -11.13 2.36 -2.52
N GLY A 28 -11.15 2.64 -1.22
CA GLY A 28 -12.32 3.12 -0.48
C GLY A 28 -12.03 3.23 1.02
N GLU A 29 -13.09 3.37 1.81
CA GLU A 29 -12.96 3.51 3.27
C GLU A 29 -12.31 2.30 3.93
N PHE A 30 -11.47 2.57 4.92
CA PHE A 30 -10.77 1.54 5.66
C PHE A 30 -11.57 1.06 6.88
N HIS A 31 -11.92 -0.22 6.91
CA HIS A 31 -12.45 -0.89 8.10
C HIS A 31 -11.36 -1.47 9.01
N ILE A 32 -11.74 -1.83 10.24
CA ILE A 32 -10.85 -2.40 11.27
C ILE A 32 -10.06 -3.64 10.81
N GLY A 33 -10.61 -4.42 9.87
CA GLY A 33 -9.91 -5.58 9.29
C GLY A 33 -8.58 -5.24 8.63
N HIS A 34 -8.43 -4.02 8.07
CA HIS A 34 -7.18 -3.56 7.47
C HIS A 34 -6.07 -3.33 8.50
N LEU A 35 -6.44 -3.06 9.76
CA LEU A 35 -5.47 -2.89 10.85
C LEU A 35 -4.75 -4.20 11.19
N ARG A 36 -5.38 -5.35 10.95
CA ARG A 36 -4.81 -6.63 11.36
C ARG A 36 -3.46 -6.90 10.70
N GLU A 37 -3.35 -6.67 9.39
CA GLU A 37 -2.11 -6.93 8.67
C GLU A 37 -0.99 -5.99 9.16
N ILE A 38 -1.26 -4.69 9.18
CA ILE A 38 -0.27 -3.69 9.59
C ILE A 38 0.17 -3.82 11.05
N LEU A 39 -0.76 -4.12 11.97
CA LEU A 39 -0.41 -4.38 13.38
C LEU A 39 0.39 -5.67 13.55
N THR A 40 0.11 -6.70 12.74
CA THR A 40 0.91 -7.93 12.75
C THR A 40 2.34 -7.64 12.30
N GLY A 41 2.51 -6.88 11.21
CA GLY A 41 3.82 -6.44 10.74
C GLY A 41 4.56 -5.58 11.77
N GLU A 42 3.85 -4.66 12.42
CA GLU A 42 4.43 -3.79 13.46
C GLU A 42 4.89 -4.60 14.68
N MET A 43 4.07 -5.51 15.20
CA MET A 43 4.43 -6.36 16.35
C MET A 43 5.64 -7.26 16.04
N ILE A 44 5.72 -7.82 14.83
CA ILE A 44 6.88 -8.60 14.39
C ILE A 44 8.12 -7.71 14.31
N SER A 45 7.99 -6.51 13.73
CA SER A 45 9.10 -5.57 13.57
C SER A 45 9.65 -5.15 14.92
N ARG A 46 8.76 -4.79 15.86
CA ARG A 46 9.12 -4.41 17.23
C ARG A 46 9.82 -5.54 17.97
N ALA A 47 9.25 -6.75 17.97
CA ALA A 47 9.88 -7.91 18.61
C ALA A 47 11.25 -8.25 18.01
N ALA A 48 11.42 -8.08 16.71
CA ALA A 48 12.70 -8.32 16.03
C ALA A 48 13.75 -7.24 16.39
N ILE A 49 13.35 -5.97 16.50
CA ILE A 49 14.20 -4.88 16.98
C ILE A 49 14.60 -5.12 18.44
N ASP A 50 13.65 -5.50 19.30
CA ASP A 50 13.90 -5.83 20.71
C ASP A 50 14.85 -7.03 20.87
N ALA A 51 14.87 -7.94 19.89
CA ALA A 51 15.82 -9.05 19.80
C ALA A 51 17.20 -8.66 19.22
N GLY A 52 17.43 -7.38 18.91
CA GLY A 52 18.70 -6.85 18.41
C GLY A 52 18.92 -6.97 16.91
N LEU A 53 17.88 -7.16 16.11
CA LEU A 53 17.96 -7.22 14.64
C LEU A 53 17.82 -5.83 14.01
N ASP A 54 18.45 -5.62 12.84
CA ASP A 54 18.25 -4.45 11.98
C ASP A 54 16.99 -4.65 11.13
N VAL A 55 15.89 -3.98 11.48
CA VAL A 55 14.60 -4.18 10.82
C VAL A 55 14.05 -2.87 10.28
N GLU A 56 13.65 -2.90 9.01
CA GLU A 56 12.87 -1.85 8.40
C GLU A 56 11.40 -2.28 8.26
N PHE A 57 10.49 -1.50 8.82
CA PHE A 57 9.05 -1.72 8.65
C PHE A 57 8.50 -0.81 7.56
N ILE A 58 8.00 -1.41 6.48
CA ILE A 58 7.46 -0.69 5.32
C ILE A 58 5.97 -0.96 5.13
N PHE A 59 5.27 0.05 4.61
CA PHE A 59 3.88 -0.03 4.21
C PHE A 59 3.74 0.35 2.74
N ILE A 60 3.42 -0.64 1.92
CA ILE A 60 3.24 -0.50 0.48
C ILE A 60 1.83 0.02 0.21
N VAL A 61 1.74 1.06 -0.59
CA VAL A 61 0.48 1.64 -1.03
C VAL A 61 0.35 1.36 -2.53
N ASP A 62 -0.62 0.54 -2.89
CA ASP A 62 -0.96 0.16 -4.26
C ASP A 62 -1.81 1.24 -4.96
N ASP A 63 -1.32 2.48 -4.96
CA ASP A 63 -1.96 3.63 -5.62
C ASP A 63 -1.84 3.59 -7.15
N ALA A 64 -1.10 2.61 -7.70
CA ALA A 64 -1.05 2.31 -9.12
C ALA A 64 -2.22 1.43 -9.59
N ASP A 65 -3.00 0.85 -8.67
CA ASP A 65 -4.14 -0.01 -9.02
C ASP A 65 -5.25 0.77 -9.74
N PRO A 66 -5.96 0.14 -10.69
CA PRO A 66 -7.04 0.79 -11.40
C PRO A 66 -8.29 0.92 -10.52
N LEU A 67 -9.04 2.01 -10.71
CA LEU A 67 -10.44 2.06 -10.26
C LEU A 67 -11.22 0.96 -11.01
N ARG A 68 -11.78 0.00 -10.27
CA ARG A 68 -12.40 -1.20 -10.88
C ARG A 68 -13.84 -0.98 -11.33
N ARG A 69 -14.55 -0.08 -10.65
CA ARG A 69 -15.97 0.25 -10.87
C ARG A 69 -16.30 1.56 -10.16
N VAL A 70 -17.44 2.15 -10.50
CA VAL A 70 -18.06 3.20 -9.69
C VAL A 70 -18.69 2.55 -8.45
N TYR A 71 -18.25 2.97 -7.26
CA TYR A 71 -18.80 2.49 -5.98
C TYR A 71 -20.02 3.32 -5.58
N PRO A 72 -20.91 2.83 -4.69
CA PRO A 72 -22.13 3.56 -4.33
C PRO A 72 -21.93 4.96 -3.72
N PHE A 73 -20.74 5.23 -3.18
CA PHE A 73 -20.37 6.53 -2.60
C PHE A 73 -19.78 7.51 -3.64
N LEU A 74 -19.64 7.10 -4.90
CA LEU A 74 -19.11 7.91 -5.99
C LEU A 74 -20.24 8.32 -6.95
N ASP A 75 -20.13 9.54 -7.45
CA ASP A 75 -20.98 10.03 -8.54
C ASP A 75 -20.70 9.24 -9.83
N ALA A 76 -21.70 9.16 -10.71
CA ALA A 76 -21.60 8.47 -12.00
C ALA A 76 -20.49 9.04 -12.91
N GLU A 77 -20.05 10.29 -12.69
CA GLU A 77 -18.89 10.87 -13.38
C GLU A 77 -17.61 10.03 -13.26
N TYR A 78 -17.48 9.22 -12.19
CA TYR A 78 -16.34 8.31 -12.02
C TYR A 78 -16.28 7.15 -13.03
N ASP A 79 -17.32 6.94 -13.84
CA ASP A 79 -17.30 5.98 -14.94
C ASP A 79 -16.15 6.30 -15.93
N ASN A 80 -15.86 7.58 -16.13
CA ASN A 80 -14.75 8.07 -16.95
C ASN A 80 -13.36 7.69 -16.41
N PHE A 81 -13.27 7.26 -15.14
CA PHE A 81 -12.02 6.91 -14.48
C PHE A 81 -11.86 5.40 -14.27
N ILE A 82 -12.80 4.56 -14.70
CA ILE A 82 -12.64 3.10 -14.63
C ILE A 82 -11.41 2.68 -15.44
N GLY A 83 -10.53 1.87 -14.83
CA GLY A 83 -9.26 1.46 -15.41
C GLY A 83 -8.11 2.44 -15.18
N HIS A 84 -8.38 3.66 -14.72
CA HIS A 84 -7.34 4.64 -14.39
C HIS A 84 -6.77 4.37 -12.99
N GLN A 85 -5.47 4.61 -12.83
CA GLN A 85 -4.76 4.41 -11.57
C GLN A 85 -5.31 5.37 -10.50
N ILE A 86 -5.68 4.85 -9.33
CA ILE A 86 -6.33 5.62 -8.26
C ILE A 86 -5.44 6.74 -7.68
N GLY A 87 -4.11 6.62 -7.77
CA GLY A 87 -3.17 7.70 -7.45
C GLY A 87 -3.05 8.78 -8.53
N ASN A 88 -3.82 8.68 -9.61
CA ASN A 88 -3.78 9.59 -10.75
C ASN A 88 -5.19 10.05 -11.21
N ILE A 89 -6.17 10.02 -10.31
CA ILE A 89 -7.52 10.55 -10.55
C ILE A 89 -7.93 11.47 -9.40
N PRO A 90 -8.86 12.42 -9.62
CA PRO A 90 -9.32 13.32 -8.58
C PRO A 90 -10.00 12.58 -7.42
N ALA A 91 -9.79 13.08 -6.20
CA ALA A 91 -10.52 12.65 -5.01
C ALA A 91 -12.01 13.04 -5.10
N PRO A 92 -12.90 12.31 -4.42
CA PRO A 92 -14.29 12.71 -4.34
C PRO A 92 -14.45 13.94 -3.42
N ASP A 93 -15.36 14.84 -3.79
CA ASP A 93 -15.86 15.91 -2.93
C ASP A 93 -16.95 15.41 -1.96
N ALA A 94 -17.63 16.34 -1.28
CA ALA A 94 -18.68 16.01 -0.33
C ALA A 94 -19.92 15.34 -0.96
N ASP A 95 -20.16 15.55 -2.26
CA ASP A 95 -21.26 14.97 -3.03
C ASP A 95 -20.81 13.69 -3.79
N GLY A 96 -19.55 13.27 -3.60
CA GLY A 96 -18.98 12.10 -4.26
C GLY A 96 -18.51 12.37 -5.70
N LYS A 97 -18.47 13.64 -6.13
CA LYS A 97 -18.01 14.05 -7.48
C LYS A 97 -16.50 14.26 -7.52
N PRO A 98 -15.85 14.12 -8.69
CA PRO A 98 -14.41 14.36 -8.81
C PRO A 98 -14.04 15.82 -8.53
N ASP A 99 -13.20 16.06 -7.51
CA ASP A 99 -12.67 17.38 -7.15
C ASP A 99 -11.47 17.75 -8.06
N TYR A 100 -11.78 18.24 -9.26
CA TYR A 100 -10.77 18.65 -10.23
C TYR A 100 -9.91 19.82 -9.75
N GLU A 101 -10.47 20.74 -8.96
CA GLU A 101 -9.74 21.91 -8.50
C GLU A 101 -8.59 21.49 -7.58
N ARG A 102 -8.89 20.67 -6.56
CA ARG A 102 -7.90 20.19 -5.59
C ARG A 102 -6.89 19.24 -6.22
N PHE A 103 -7.33 18.41 -7.17
CA PHE A 103 -6.42 17.55 -7.92
C PHE A 103 -5.42 18.36 -8.75
N ASN A 104 -5.88 19.37 -9.51
CA ASN A 104 -5.00 20.16 -10.39
C ASN A 104 -4.07 21.11 -9.61
N SER A 105 -4.53 21.65 -8.48
CA SER A 105 -3.75 22.62 -7.69
C SER A 105 -2.76 21.96 -6.72
N HIS A 106 -3.13 20.83 -6.11
CA HIS A 106 -2.34 20.20 -5.04
C HIS A 106 -1.93 18.75 -5.34
N GLY A 107 -2.38 18.17 -6.46
CA GLY A 107 -2.15 16.76 -6.78
C GLY A 107 -2.87 15.81 -5.83
N PHE A 108 -3.90 16.27 -5.11
CA PHE A 108 -4.61 15.46 -4.12
C PHE A 108 -5.50 14.42 -4.82
N SER A 109 -5.06 13.17 -4.78
CA SER A 109 -5.67 12.07 -5.54
C SER A 109 -6.73 11.30 -4.74
N TYR A 110 -7.52 10.48 -5.44
CA TYR A 110 -8.41 9.49 -4.83
C TYR A 110 -7.68 8.61 -3.81
N ALA A 111 -6.47 8.14 -4.14
CA ALA A 111 -5.65 7.37 -3.20
C ALA A 111 -5.34 8.14 -1.91
N ASP A 112 -5.02 9.44 -2.00
CA ASP A 112 -4.71 10.27 -0.83
C ASP A 112 -5.94 10.51 0.06
N TYR A 113 -7.12 10.67 -0.55
CA TYR A 113 -8.38 10.86 0.17
C TYR A 113 -8.65 9.71 1.13
N PHE A 114 -8.57 8.47 0.67
CA PHE A 114 -8.81 7.32 1.52
C PHE A 114 -7.63 7.04 2.45
N LEU A 115 -6.39 7.16 1.96
CA LEU A 115 -5.18 6.78 2.70
C LEU A 115 -4.90 7.66 3.92
N ASN A 116 -5.03 8.99 3.79
CA ASN A 116 -4.55 9.91 4.84
C ASN A 116 -5.26 9.71 6.20
N PRO A 117 -6.59 9.58 6.28
CA PRO A 117 -7.27 9.28 7.53
C PRO A 117 -6.77 7.99 8.20
N PHE A 118 -6.43 6.98 7.40
CA PHE A 118 -5.88 5.72 7.91
C PHE A 118 -4.47 5.89 8.46
N LEU A 119 -3.61 6.65 7.78
CA LEU A 119 -2.28 6.98 8.30
C LEU A 119 -2.35 7.80 9.59
N ASP A 120 -3.30 8.72 9.71
CA ASP A 120 -3.53 9.47 10.94
C ASP A 120 -3.95 8.56 12.10
N ALA A 121 -4.86 7.61 11.84
CA ALA A 121 -5.28 6.63 12.83
C ALA A 121 -4.12 5.72 13.28
N LEU A 122 -3.26 5.29 12.37
CA LEU A 122 -2.07 4.48 12.70
C LEU A 122 -1.08 5.25 13.57
N ARG A 123 -0.82 6.53 13.23
CA ARG A 123 0.05 7.40 14.04
C ARG A 123 -0.49 7.56 15.46
N ALA A 124 -1.82 7.68 15.62
CA ALA A 124 -2.45 7.82 16.93
C ALA A 124 -2.22 6.62 17.85
N ILE A 125 -1.99 5.42 17.29
CA ILE A 125 -1.70 4.20 18.05
C ILE A 125 -0.20 3.83 18.05
N GLY A 126 0.67 4.74 17.59
CA GLY A 126 2.12 4.57 17.61
C GLY A 126 2.68 3.70 16.48
N VAL A 127 1.90 3.43 15.43
CA VAL A 127 2.33 2.64 14.27
C VAL A 127 2.85 3.57 13.19
N ASN A 128 4.16 3.54 12.93
CA ASN A 128 4.86 4.48 12.05
C ASN A 128 5.73 3.76 10.98
N PRO A 129 5.13 3.07 10.00
CA PRO A 129 5.89 2.44 8.92
C PRO A 129 6.48 3.46 7.96
N ARG A 130 7.54 3.08 7.24
CA ARG A 130 7.98 3.83 6.06
C ARG A 130 7.02 3.57 4.89
N ILE A 131 6.39 4.62 4.40
CA ILE A 131 5.44 4.53 3.29
C ILE A 131 6.17 4.36 1.95
N VAL A 132 5.69 3.42 1.13
CA VAL A 132 6.16 3.19 -0.25
C VAL A 132 4.97 3.24 -1.19
N LYS A 133 4.86 4.32 -1.97
CA LYS A 133 3.83 4.45 -3.01
C LYS A 133 4.26 3.75 -4.30
N ASN A 134 3.46 2.82 -4.79
CA ASN A 134 3.79 2.04 -5.97
C ASN A 134 3.76 2.88 -7.24
N LEU A 135 2.80 3.79 -7.41
CA LEU A 135 2.73 4.68 -8.56
C LEU A 135 4.00 5.51 -8.73
N ALA A 136 4.56 6.02 -7.62
CA ALA A 136 5.83 6.74 -7.63
C ALA A 136 7.01 5.82 -8.03
N ALA A 137 7.02 4.56 -7.59
CA ALA A 137 8.03 3.59 -7.99
C ALA A 137 7.96 3.25 -9.49
N TYR A 138 6.76 3.09 -10.04
CA TYR A 138 6.55 2.93 -11.48
C TYR A 138 7.05 4.15 -12.26
N ARG A 139 6.63 5.36 -11.89
CA ARG A 139 7.00 6.61 -12.58
C ARG A 139 8.50 6.91 -12.55
N SER A 140 9.18 6.52 -11.47
CA SER A 140 10.64 6.71 -11.34
C SER A 140 11.47 5.65 -12.07
N GLY A 141 10.84 4.67 -12.72
CA GLY A 141 11.54 3.60 -13.44
C GLY A 141 12.19 2.54 -12.54
N LYS A 142 11.90 2.53 -11.23
CA LYS A 142 12.44 1.53 -10.30
C LYS A 142 12.04 0.10 -10.66
N PHE A 143 10.91 -0.06 -11.34
CA PHE A 143 10.44 -1.36 -11.81
C PHE A 143 10.82 -1.68 -13.26
N THR A 144 11.50 -0.80 -13.99
CA THR A 144 11.77 -0.99 -15.44
C THR A 144 12.44 -2.34 -15.73
N GLU A 145 13.53 -2.66 -15.02
CA GLU A 145 14.25 -3.93 -15.21
C GLU A 145 13.41 -5.15 -14.80
N CYS A 146 12.62 -5.03 -13.73
CA CYS A 146 11.72 -6.10 -13.29
C CYS A 146 10.61 -6.35 -14.30
N ILE A 147 10.01 -5.29 -14.86
CA ILE A 147 8.97 -5.35 -15.89
C ILE A 147 9.53 -6.04 -17.13
N LYS A 148 10.71 -5.59 -17.60
CA LYS A 148 11.39 -6.23 -18.74
C LYS A 148 11.62 -7.71 -18.49
N THR A 149 12.17 -8.06 -17.31
CA THR A 149 12.44 -9.45 -16.94
C THR A 149 11.16 -10.29 -16.93
N ALA A 150 10.06 -9.74 -16.41
CA ALA A 150 8.77 -10.41 -16.40
C ALA A 150 8.24 -10.64 -17.82
N CYS A 151 8.31 -9.64 -18.70
CA CYS A 151 7.92 -9.77 -20.10
C CYS A 151 8.77 -10.82 -20.85
N ASP A 152 10.08 -10.83 -20.64
CA ASP A 152 11.01 -11.78 -21.27
C ASP A 152 10.78 -13.23 -20.80
N ASN A 153 10.10 -13.42 -19.66
CA ASN A 153 9.83 -14.74 -19.08
C ASN A 153 8.33 -15.04 -18.94
N ALA A 154 7.47 -14.40 -19.74
CA ALA A 154 6.02 -14.51 -19.64
C ALA A 154 5.51 -15.96 -19.68
N ASP A 155 6.08 -16.82 -20.52
CA ASP A 155 5.67 -18.23 -20.61
C ASP A 155 5.99 -19.02 -19.33
N LYS A 156 7.14 -18.77 -18.70
CA LYS A 156 7.49 -19.39 -17.42
C LYS A 156 6.58 -18.92 -16.30
N ILE A 157 6.23 -17.63 -16.32
CA ILE A 157 5.27 -17.07 -15.35
C ILE A 157 3.91 -17.76 -15.53
N ARG A 158 3.47 -17.97 -16.78
CA ARG A 158 2.23 -18.70 -17.07
C ARG A 158 2.27 -20.12 -16.52
N GLU A 159 3.35 -20.88 -16.76
CA GLU A 159 3.51 -22.26 -16.26
C GLU A 159 3.47 -22.37 -14.72
N ILE A 160 3.89 -21.32 -14.00
CA ILE A 160 3.84 -21.31 -12.53
C ILE A 160 2.42 -21.01 -12.02
N ILE A 161 1.64 -20.23 -12.75
CA ILE A 161 0.32 -19.73 -12.32
C ILE A 161 -0.81 -20.67 -12.75
N GLU A 162 -0.70 -21.30 -13.93
CA GLU A 162 -1.68 -22.22 -14.53
C GLU A 162 -1.40 -23.69 -14.18
#